data_AF-A0A9D4TC00-F1
#
_entry.id   AF-A0A9D4TC00-F1
#
_cell.length_a   1.000
_cell.length_b   1.000
_cell.length_c   1.000
_cell.angle_alpha   90.00
_cell.angle_beta   90.00
_cell.angle_gamma   90.00
#
_symmetry.space_group_name_H-M   'P 1'
#
loop_
_entity.id
_entity.type
_entity.pdbx_description
1 polymer ?
#
loop_
_entity_poly.entity_id
_entity_poly.type
_entity_poly.pdbx_seq_one_letter_code
_entity_poly.pdbx_strand_id
1 'polypeptide(L)'
;MLGSHLEKSIANEFKNSVVPTVTKVIETTRCEISRRLETTEAVIRDTIIKAVKSKMMADTVAQAIGASVQSHVQGACREILQNTLIPSIDRICQNLFLQLNETFQKGTREFLHQSQQHIEKQGEARASETMKNVESNVDRSLQTFLRDHKAALVPPDFRAPLDEVVTSALHNLKAGLLQALAGQQEMLVNNLREEMHGALKETVAAAASEGIGSRSNMNTPVPIADPHLVLQQITLLVRQGQYNMAFQQVIVSTCEMVSPAVVFGQHPCPLQQPVLLSLIQQLCADLGASTEIKLKYLEEAVLSLDKENAVTKEHMKAILTQLCQKLNKFLAGTPLHDMGRMAKRLLMVTQSSLAC
;
A
#
# COMPACT_ATOMS: atom_id res chain seq x y z
N MET A 1 -15.83 -93.91 97.06
CA MET A 1 -16.07 -92.58 97.70
C MET A 1 -14.99 -91.55 97.33
N LEU A 2 -13.68 -91.86 97.33
CA LEU A 2 -12.66 -90.84 97.01
C LEU A 2 -12.67 -90.33 95.53
N GLY A 3 -12.92 -91.20 94.55
CA GLY A 3 -12.91 -90.81 93.13
C GLY A 3 -13.93 -89.73 92.77
N SER A 4 -15.15 -89.80 93.32
CA SER A 4 -16.21 -88.81 93.05
C SER A 4 -15.96 -87.45 93.69
N HIS A 5 -15.20 -87.37 94.79
CA HIS A 5 -14.77 -86.11 95.40
C HIS A 5 -13.63 -85.44 94.63
N LEU A 6 -12.71 -86.25 94.08
CA LEU A 6 -11.62 -85.76 93.24
C LEU A 6 -12.17 -85.23 91.91
N GLU A 7 -13.07 -85.97 91.25
CA GLU A 7 -13.76 -85.52 90.03
C GLU A 7 -14.53 -84.22 90.24
N LYS A 8 -15.26 -84.11 91.35
CA LYS A 8 -15.97 -82.85 91.72
C LYS A 8 -15.00 -81.70 91.97
N SER A 9 -13.86 -81.95 92.61
CA SER A 9 -12.86 -80.90 92.88
C SER A 9 -12.15 -80.45 91.60
N ILE A 10 -11.78 -81.39 90.73
CA ILE A 10 -11.21 -81.10 89.41
C ILE A 10 -12.21 -80.34 88.54
N ALA A 11 -13.47 -80.78 88.51
CA ALA A 11 -14.52 -80.08 87.77
C ALA A 11 -14.77 -78.67 88.31
N ASN A 12 -14.70 -78.49 89.64
CA ASN A 12 -14.85 -77.18 90.28
C ASN A 12 -13.66 -76.25 89.96
N GLU A 13 -12.43 -76.77 89.99
CA GLU A 13 -11.22 -76.02 89.60
C GLU A 13 -11.24 -75.65 88.11
N PHE A 14 -11.62 -76.59 87.24
CA PHE A 14 -11.79 -76.32 85.81
C PHE A 14 -12.84 -75.23 85.55
N LYS A 15 -14.00 -75.33 86.21
CA LYS A 15 -15.12 -74.41 86.02
C LYS A 15 -14.80 -73.01 86.57
N ASN A 16 -14.15 -72.91 87.72
CA ASN A 16 -14.00 -71.64 88.42
C ASN A 16 -12.64 -70.96 88.20
N SER A 17 -11.64 -71.68 87.69
CA SER A 17 -10.27 -71.15 87.51
C SER A 17 -9.83 -71.25 86.06
N VAL A 18 -9.83 -72.46 85.48
CA VAL A 18 -9.30 -72.69 84.11
C VAL A 18 -10.16 -72.01 83.05
N VAL A 19 -11.47 -72.27 83.04
CA VAL A 19 -12.39 -71.71 82.05
C VAL A 19 -12.40 -70.17 82.07
N PRO A 20 -12.49 -69.50 83.23
CA PRO A 20 -12.39 -68.03 83.29
C PRO A 20 -11.03 -67.50 82.83
N THR A 21 -9.93 -68.19 83.15
CA THR A 21 -8.59 -67.78 82.71
C THR A 21 -8.44 -67.87 81.20
N VAL A 22 -8.86 -68.99 80.60
CA VAL A 22 -8.86 -69.18 79.13
C VAL A 22 -9.78 -68.16 78.45
N THR A 23 -10.96 -67.92 79.02
CA THR A 23 -11.92 -66.92 78.48
C THR A 23 -11.33 -65.52 78.53
N LYS A 24 -10.67 -65.15 79.63
CA LYS A 24 -9.98 -63.86 79.78
C LYS A 24 -8.85 -63.70 78.77
N VAL A 25 -8.04 -64.74 78.55
CA VAL A 25 -6.95 -64.71 77.55
C VAL A 25 -7.52 -64.58 76.14
N ILE A 26 -8.57 -65.33 75.80
CA ILE A 26 -9.25 -65.22 74.49
C ILE A 26 -9.81 -63.81 74.29
N GLU A 27 -10.49 -63.23 75.28
CA GLU A 27 -11.06 -61.89 75.17
C GLU A 27 -9.96 -60.83 75.04
N THR A 28 -8.90 -60.94 75.85
CA THR A 28 -7.75 -60.03 75.79
C THR A 28 -7.07 -60.09 74.42
N THR A 29 -6.91 -61.30 73.88
CA THR A 29 -6.30 -61.51 72.55
C THR A 29 -7.20 -60.97 71.44
N ARG A 30 -8.52 -61.20 71.52
CA ARG A 30 -9.50 -60.63 70.58
C ARG A 30 -9.44 -59.11 70.57
N CYS A 31 -9.45 -58.48 71.73
CA CYS A 31 -9.34 -57.02 71.85
C CYS A 31 -8.02 -56.49 71.26
N GLU A 32 -6.88 -57.14 71.52
CA GLU A 32 -5.60 -56.70 70.96
C GLU A 32 -5.56 -56.88 69.43
N ILE A 33 -6.11 -57.96 68.89
CA ILE A 33 -6.21 -58.17 67.44
C ILE A 33 -7.08 -57.08 66.79
N SER A 34 -8.27 -56.82 67.33
CA SER A 34 -9.17 -55.76 66.82
C SER A 34 -8.47 -54.40 66.83
N ARG A 35 -7.79 -54.05 67.92
CA ARG A 35 -7.04 -52.79 68.04
C ARG A 35 -5.90 -52.69 67.02
N ARG A 36 -5.16 -53.78 66.80
CA ARG A 36 -4.09 -53.85 65.79
C ARG A 36 -4.64 -53.71 64.38
N LEU A 37 -5.80 -54.30 64.10
CA LEU A 37 -6.47 -54.20 62.81
C LEU A 37 -6.91 -52.75 62.53
N GLU A 38 -7.57 -52.09 63.48
CA GLU A 38 -7.98 -50.68 63.37
C GLU A 38 -6.78 -49.75 63.15
N THR A 39 -5.69 -49.98 63.89
CA THR A 39 -4.44 -49.21 63.74
C THR A 39 -3.85 -49.42 62.34
N THR A 40 -3.84 -50.66 61.86
CA THR A 40 -3.30 -51.00 60.53
C THR A 40 -4.16 -50.38 59.42
N GLU A 41 -5.49 -50.44 59.55
CA GLU A 41 -6.41 -49.79 58.62
C GLU A 41 -6.17 -48.28 58.55
N ALA A 42 -6.01 -47.63 59.70
CA ALA A 42 -5.74 -46.19 59.76
C ALA A 42 -4.42 -45.83 59.05
N VAL A 43 -3.35 -46.60 59.28
CA VAL A 43 -2.05 -46.38 58.63
C VAL A 43 -2.12 -46.60 57.12
N ILE A 44 -2.81 -47.65 56.67
CA ILE A 44 -3.00 -47.92 55.24
C ILE A 44 -3.78 -46.77 54.59
N ARG A 45 -4.87 -46.33 55.21
CA ARG A 45 -5.70 -45.22 54.71
C ARG A 45 -4.88 -43.93 54.58
N ASP A 46 -4.12 -43.58 55.61
CA ASP A 46 -3.26 -42.39 55.59
C ASP A 46 -2.17 -42.48 54.52
N THR A 47 -1.56 -43.66 54.36
CA THR A 47 -0.53 -43.91 53.34
C THR A 47 -1.09 -43.75 51.93
N ILE A 48 -2.27 -44.31 51.65
CA ILE A 48 -2.95 -44.18 50.36
C ILE A 48 -3.30 -42.71 50.08
N ILE A 49 -3.87 -42.00 51.06
CA ILE A 49 -4.23 -40.59 50.92
C ILE A 49 -2.98 -39.75 50.61
N LYS A 50 -1.87 -39.98 51.31
CA LYS A 50 -0.60 -39.27 51.06
C LYS A 50 0.00 -39.61 49.70
N ALA A 51 -0.07 -40.86 49.26
CA ALA A 51 0.40 -41.28 47.94
C ALA A 51 -0.40 -40.60 46.82
N VAL A 52 -1.73 -40.60 46.91
CA VAL A 52 -2.62 -39.95 45.92
C VAL A 52 -2.45 -38.44 45.92
N LYS A 53 -2.32 -37.82 47.10
CA LYS A 53 -2.09 -36.37 47.23
C LYS A 53 -0.63 -35.97 47.02
N SER A 54 0.24 -36.92 46.69
CA SER A 54 1.65 -36.63 46.47
C SER A 54 1.83 -35.75 45.24
N LYS A 55 2.82 -34.86 45.30
CA LYS A 55 3.19 -34.00 44.18
C LYS A 55 3.51 -34.83 42.93
N MET A 56 4.15 -35.99 43.08
CA MET A 56 4.49 -36.88 41.97
C MET A 56 3.25 -37.35 41.20
N MET A 57 2.19 -37.77 41.90
CA MET A 57 0.93 -38.17 41.26
C MET A 57 0.24 -36.97 40.59
N ALA A 58 0.20 -35.83 41.27
CA ALA A 58 -0.36 -34.60 40.72
C ALA A 58 0.35 -34.16 39.43
N ASP A 59 1.69 -34.17 39.42
CA ASP A 59 2.52 -33.80 38.26
C ASP A 59 2.32 -34.79 37.11
N THR A 60 2.23 -36.10 37.39
CA THR A 60 1.99 -37.13 36.37
C THR A 60 0.63 -36.93 35.70
N VAL A 61 -0.42 -36.68 36.47
CA VAL A 61 -1.77 -36.40 35.95
C VAL A 61 -1.79 -35.09 35.17
N ALA A 62 -1.19 -34.03 35.70
CA ALA A 62 -1.11 -32.73 35.02
C ALA A 62 -0.37 -32.84 33.67
N GLN A 63 0.72 -33.59 33.62
CA GLN A 63 1.47 -33.80 32.38
C GLN A 63 0.70 -34.63 31.36
N ALA A 64 0.03 -35.70 31.79
CA ALA A 64 -0.81 -36.53 30.91
C ALA A 64 -1.98 -35.73 30.31
N ILE A 65 -2.65 -34.92 31.15
CA ILE A 65 -3.73 -34.03 30.70
C ILE A 65 -3.18 -32.96 29.77
N GLY A 66 -2.07 -32.30 30.14
CA GLY A 66 -1.45 -31.25 29.35
C GLY A 66 -1.05 -31.71 27.95
N ALA A 67 -0.39 -32.87 27.84
CA ALA A 67 0.00 -33.44 26.56
C ALA A 67 -1.20 -33.76 25.66
N SER A 68 -2.26 -34.34 26.23
CA SER A 68 -3.49 -34.67 25.49
C SER A 68 -4.20 -33.41 25.00
N VAL A 69 -4.44 -32.44 25.89
CA VAL A 69 -5.14 -31.19 25.54
C VAL A 69 -4.37 -30.40 24.50
N GLN A 70 -3.04 -30.26 24.66
CA GLN A 70 -2.21 -29.55 23.69
C GLN A 70 -2.32 -30.16 22.29
N SER A 71 -2.26 -31.49 22.17
CA SER A 71 -2.40 -32.18 20.88
C SER A 71 -3.75 -31.93 20.21
N HIS A 72 -4.85 -31.98 20.98
CA HIS A 72 -6.19 -31.75 20.44
C HIS A 72 -6.40 -30.29 20.01
N VAL A 73 -5.99 -29.34 20.85
CA VAL A 73 -6.10 -27.91 20.54
C VAL A 73 -5.26 -27.55 19.32
N GLN A 74 -4.02 -28.02 19.25
CA GLN A 74 -3.14 -27.76 18.11
C GLN A 74 -3.71 -28.36 16.80
N GLY A 75 -4.26 -29.57 16.87
CA GLY A 75 -4.93 -30.22 15.74
C GLY A 75 -6.16 -29.43 15.27
N ALA A 76 -7.06 -29.08 16.17
CA ALA A 76 -8.27 -28.31 15.87
C ALA A 76 -7.95 -26.91 15.31
N CYS A 77 -6.97 -26.21 15.89
CA CYS A 77 -6.53 -24.91 15.36
C CYS A 77 -5.98 -25.05 13.93
N ARG A 78 -5.15 -26.07 13.66
CA ARG A 78 -4.62 -26.32 12.32
C ARG A 78 -5.75 -26.63 11.34
N GLU A 79 -6.73 -27.42 11.74
CA GLU A 79 -7.88 -27.78 10.91
C GLU A 79 -8.74 -26.56 10.56
N ILE A 80 -9.10 -25.73 11.55
CA ILE A 80 -9.84 -24.47 11.32
C ILE A 80 -9.03 -23.55 10.40
N LEU A 81 -7.73 -23.41 10.64
CA LEU A 81 -6.87 -22.56 9.81
C LEU A 81 -6.84 -23.04 8.35
N GLN A 82 -6.62 -24.35 8.12
CA GLN A 82 -6.47 -24.92 6.79
C GLN A 82 -7.79 -25.08 6.04
N ASN A 83 -8.85 -25.49 6.72
CA ASN A 83 -10.11 -25.86 6.07
C ASN A 83 -11.16 -24.74 6.11
N THR A 84 -10.97 -23.71 6.95
CA THR A 84 -11.94 -22.62 7.09
C THR A 84 -11.30 -21.26 6.81
N LEU A 85 -10.25 -20.89 7.55
CA LEU A 85 -9.71 -19.54 7.50
C LEU A 85 -9.01 -19.24 6.16
N ILE A 86 -8.07 -20.10 5.74
CA ILE A 86 -7.34 -19.92 4.47
C ILE A 86 -8.31 -19.89 3.27
N PRO A 87 -9.25 -20.84 3.10
CA PRO A 87 -10.22 -20.79 2.01
C PRO A 87 -11.14 -19.57 2.07
N SER A 88 -11.53 -19.12 3.27
CA SER A 88 -12.36 -17.93 3.43
C SER A 88 -11.61 -16.67 2.98
N ILE A 89 -10.34 -16.53 3.35
CA ILE A 89 -9.49 -15.42 2.90
C ILE A 89 -9.32 -15.48 1.38
N ASP A 90 -9.01 -16.63 0.79
CA ASP A 90 -8.84 -16.79 -0.65
C ASP A 90 -10.12 -16.37 -1.41
N ARG A 91 -11.29 -16.78 -0.90
CA ARG A 91 -12.59 -16.37 -1.45
C ARG A 91 -12.81 -14.86 -1.34
N ILE A 92 -12.46 -14.24 -0.22
CA ILE A 92 -12.56 -12.77 -0.05
C ILE A 92 -11.64 -12.06 -1.04
N CYS A 93 -10.39 -12.51 -1.18
CA CYS A 93 -9.43 -11.94 -2.13
C CYS A 93 -9.91 -12.05 -3.59
N GLN A 94 -10.46 -13.20 -3.98
CA GLN A 94 -11.03 -13.38 -5.33
C GLN A 94 -12.20 -12.42 -5.60
N ASN A 95 -13.11 -12.28 -4.64
CA ASN A 95 -14.23 -11.33 -4.77
C ASN A 95 -13.76 -9.88 -4.81
N LEU A 96 -12.78 -9.52 -3.96
CA LEU A 96 -12.20 -8.19 -3.96
C LEU A 96 -11.56 -7.86 -5.31
N PHE A 97 -10.84 -8.81 -5.90
CA PHE A 97 -10.21 -8.61 -7.21
C PHE A 97 -11.23 -8.43 -8.33
N LEU A 98 -12.30 -9.23 -8.33
CA LEU A 98 -13.41 -9.08 -9.29
C LEU A 98 -14.06 -7.70 -9.16
N GLN A 99 -14.40 -7.28 -7.94
CA GLN A 99 -15.01 -5.97 -7.71
C GLN A 99 -14.07 -4.82 -8.07
N LEU A 100 -12.77 -4.94 -7.77
CA LEU A 100 -11.78 -3.93 -8.12
C LEU A 100 -11.68 -3.80 -9.64
N ASN A 101 -11.61 -4.93 -10.36
CA ASN A 101 -11.59 -4.93 -11.83
C ASN A 101 -12.88 -4.35 -12.43
N GLU A 102 -14.06 -4.71 -11.92
CA GLU A 102 -15.33 -4.13 -12.38
C GLU A 102 -15.40 -2.63 -12.13
N THR A 103 -15.02 -2.19 -10.93
CA THR A 103 -15.01 -0.78 -10.54
C THR A 103 -14.01 0.01 -11.38
N PHE A 104 -12.82 -0.55 -11.61
CA PHE A 104 -11.80 0.05 -12.46
C PHE A 104 -12.29 0.19 -13.90
N GLN A 105 -12.82 -0.89 -14.50
CA GLN A 105 -13.37 -0.82 -15.85
C GLN A 105 -14.50 0.19 -15.97
N LYS A 106 -15.39 0.27 -14.97
CA LYS A 106 -16.46 1.26 -14.93
C LYS A 106 -15.88 2.68 -14.88
N GLY A 107 -14.94 2.95 -13.97
CA GLY A 107 -14.28 4.25 -13.85
C GLY A 107 -13.54 4.65 -15.13
N THR A 108 -12.86 3.72 -15.78
CA THR A 108 -12.18 3.94 -17.05
C THR A 108 -13.15 4.28 -18.17
N ARG A 109 -14.30 3.60 -18.26
CA ARG A 109 -15.36 3.94 -19.24
C ARG A 109 -15.94 5.32 -18.98
N GLU A 110 -16.19 5.66 -17.72
CA GLU A 110 -16.71 6.98 -17.33
C GLU A 110 -15.70 8.09 -17.63
N PHE A 111 -14.42 7.88 -17.36
CA PHE A 111 -13.33 8.80 -17.69
C PHE A 111 -13.21 9.01 -19.20
N LEU A 112 -13.21 7.94 -19.98
CA LEU A 112 -13.24 7.97 -21.45
C LEU A 112 -14.37 8.87 -21.96
N HIS A 113 -15.57 8.65 -21.41
CA HIS A 113 -16.75 9.41 -21.79
C HIS A 113 -16.62 10.90 -21.44
N GLN A 114 -16.15 11.22 -20.24
CA GLN A 114 -15.93 12.61 -19.81
C GLN A 114 -14.86 13.32 -20.65
N SER A 115 -13.75 12.63 -20.95
CA SER A 115 -12.69 13.17 -21.80
C SER A 115 -13.21 13.46 -23.20
N GLN A 116 -13.99 12.55 -23.79
CA GLN A 116 -14.59 12.74 -25.11
C GLN A 116 -15.54 13.95 -25.12
N GLN A 117 -16.43 14.05 -24.13
CA GLN A 117 -17.31 15.21 -24.00
C GLN A 117 -16.56 16.54 -23.84
N HIS A 118 -15.44 16.53 -23.10
CA HIS A 118 -14.63 17.73 -22.89
C HIS A 118 -13.96 18.18 -24.19
N ILE A 119 -13.43 17.25 -24.96
CA ILE A 119 -12.80 17.52 -26.27
C ILE A 119 -13.83 18.02 -27.27
N GLU A 120 -15.03 17.43 -27.30
CA GLU A 120 -16.09 17.85 -28.21
C GLU A 120 -16.54 19.28 -27.88
N LYS A 121 -16.87 19.57 -26.61
CA LYS A 121 -17.29 20.91 -26.17
C LYS A 121 -16.20 21.98 -26.35
N GLN A 122 -14.96 21.66 -25.97
CA GLN A 122 -13.85 22.62 -26.05
C GLN A 122 -13.36 22.78 -27.49
N GLY A 123 -13.39 21.71 -28.27
CA GLY A 123 -13.07 21.69 -29.70
C GLY A 123 -14.06 22.53 -30.49
N GLU A 124 -15.37 22.33 -30.32
CA GLU A 124 -16.41 23.12 -30.98
C GLU A 124 -16.34 24.61 -30.62
N ALA A 125 -16.13 24.94 -29.35
CA ALA A 125 -16.03 26.33 -28.90
C ALA A 125 -14.82 27.04 -29.51
N ARG A 126 -13.63 26.42 -29.46
CA ARG A 126 -12.41 26.96 -30.08
C ARG A 126 -12.51 27.01 -31.60
N ALA A 127 -13.14 26.00 -32.20
CA ALA A 127 -13.37 25.93 -33.63
C ALA A 127 -14.25 27.09 -34.12
N SER A 128 -15.36 27.33 -33.43
CA SER A 128 -16.28 28.44 -33.73
C SER A 128 -15.59 29.80 -33.55
N GLU A 129 -14.81 29.99 -32.49
CA GLU A 129 -14.09 31.24 -32.23
C GLU A 129 -12.99 31.50 -33.27
N THR A 130 -12.20 30.48 -33.62
CA THR A 130 -11.18 30.60 -34.67
C THR A 130 -11.80 30.86 -36.03
N MET A 131 -12.91 30.20 -36.38
CA MET A 131 -13.62 30.43 -37.64
C MET A 131 -14.15 31.86 -37.73
N LYS A 132 -14.73 32.40 -36.65
CA LYS A 132 -15.16 33.81 -36.59
C LYS A 132 -14.01 34.79 -36.75
N ASN A 133 -12.86 34.50 -36.14
CA ASN A 133 -11.66 35.33 -36.29
C ASN A 133 -11.13 35.30 -37.74
N VAL A 134 -11.12 34.13 -38.38
CA VAL A 134 -10.74 34.01 -39.79
C VAL A 134 -11.73 34.75 -40.68
N GLU A 135 -13.03 34.61 -40.47
CA GLU A 135 -14.05 35.35 -41.21
C GLU A 135 -13.86 36.88 -41.08
N SER A 136 -13.66 37.37 -39.85
CA SER A 136 -13.35 38.78 -39.59
C SER A 136 -12.09 39.24 -40.31
N ASN A 137 -11.03 38.41 -40.36
CA ASN A 137 -9.76 38.76 -40.99
C ASN A 137 -9.87 38.78 -42.52
N VAL A 138 -10.63 37.83 -43.10
CA VAL A 138 -10.92 37.79 -44.53
C VAL A 138 -11.74 39.02 -44.93
N ASP A 139 -12.80 39.36 -44.18
CA ASP A 139 -13.60 40.56 -44.43
C ASP A 139 -12.76 41.84 -44.36
N ARG A 140 -11.93 41.96 -43.32
CA ARG A 140 -11.05 43.13 -43.17
C ARG A 140 -10.05 43.25 -44.31
N SER A 141 -9.47 42.14 -44.75
CA SER A 141 -8.50 42.12 -45.86
C SER A 141 -9.18 42.46 -47.19
N LEU A 142 -10.35 41.89 -47.47
CA LEU A 142 -11.15 42.19 -48.66
C LEU A 142 -11.58 43.65 -48.70
N GLN A 143 -12.07 44.21 -47.59
CA GLN A 143 -12.43 45.62 -47.52
C GLN A 143 -11.23 46.55 -47.69
N THR A 144 -10.06 46.17 -47.17
CA THR A 144 -8.83 46.96 -47.31
C THR A 144 -8.33 46.93 -48.75
N PHE A 145 -8.30 45.76 -49.38
CA PHE A 145 -7.96 45.60 -50.79
C PHE A 145 -8.90 46.40 -51.69
N LEU A 146 -10.21 46.31 -51.46
CA LEU A 146 -11.21 47.10 -52.19
C LEU A 146 -10.95 48.59 -52.03
N ARG A 147 -10.76 49.08 -50.81
CA ARG A 147 -10.48 50.50 -50.53
C ARG A 147 -9.22 50.99 -51.25
N ASP A 148 -8.13 50.24 -51.17
CA ASP A 148 -6.82 50.66 -51.67
C ASP A 148 -6.75 50.63 -53.21
N HIS A 149 -7.48 49.72 -53.86
CA HIS A 149 -7.49 49.61 -55.33
C HIS A 149 -8.70 50.23 -56.02
N LYS A 150 -9.73 50.67 -55.29
CA LYS A 150 -10.90 51.39 -55.85
C LYS A 150 -10.55 52.71 -56.54
N ALA A 151 -9.46 53.35 -56.16
CA ALA A 151 -8.96 54.57 -56.80
C ALA A 151 -8.12 54.28 -58.07
N ALA A 152 -7.48 53.11 -58.15
CA ALA A 152 -6.54 52.76 -59.22
C ALA A 152 -7.19 52.01 -60.39
N LEU A 153 -8.29 51.29 -60.15
CA LEU A 153 -8.85 50.33 -61.11
C LEU A 153 -9.89 50.88 -62.09
N VAL A 154 -10.40 52.12 -61.95
CA VAL A 154 -11.64 52.47 -62.67
C VAL A 154 -11.73 53.90 -63.26
N PRO A 155 -11.93 54.03 -64.59
CA PRO A 155 -12.46 55.24 -65.25
C PRO A 155 -13.93 55.50 -64.84
N PRO A 156 -14.41 56.75 -64.78
CA PRO A 156 -15.72 57.11 -64.23
C PRO A 156 -16.92 56.41 -64.89
N ASP A 157 -16.86 56.08 -66.17
CA ASP A 157 -17.97 55.49 -66.93
C ASP A 157 -18.20 53.99 -66.68
N PHE A 158 -17.21 53.26 -66.17
CA PHE A 158 -17.31 51.81 -65.93
C PHE A 158 -17.42 51.45 -64.44
N ARG A 159 -17.51 52.46 -63.56
CA ARG A 159 -17.38 52.33 -62.11
C ARG A 159 -18.44 51.45 -61.46
N ALA A 160 -19.72 51.67 -61.79
CA ALA A 160 -20.82 50.90 -61.21
C ALA A 160 -20.83 49.41 -61.63
N PRO A 161 -20.75 49.05 -62.93
CA PRO A 161 -20.74 47.64 -63.34
C PRO A 161 -19.47 46.89 -62.92
N LEU A 162 -18.30 47.55 -62.85
CA LEU A 162 -17.09 46.92 -62.30
C LEU A 162 -17.19 46.72 -60.78
N ASP A 163 -17.76 47.65 -60.02
CA ASP A 163 -17.95 47.49 -58.56
C ASP A 163 -18.82 46.25 -58.29
N GLU A 164 -19.90 46.05 -59.04
CA GLU A 164 -20.82 44.94 -58.85
C GLU A 164 -20.16 43.57 -59.19
N VAL A 165 -19.42 43.50 -60.29
CA VAL A 165 -18.69 42.28 -60.70
C VAL A 165 -17.55 41.95 -59.72
N VAL A 166 -16.75 42.93 -59.31
CA VAL A 166 -15.64 42.73 -58.36
C VAL A 166 -16.18 42.35 -56.98
N THR A 167 -17.25 42.99 -56.52
CA THR A 167 -17.88 42.68 -55.22
C THR A 167 -18.49 41.28 -55.22
N SER A 168 -19.16 40.89 -56.32
CA SER A 168 -19.68 39.54 -56.52
C SER A 168 -18.57 38.48 -56.55
N ALA A 169 -17.49 38.71 -57.29
CA ALA A 169 -16.35 37.80 -57.37
C ALA A 169 -15.67 37.62 -56.01
N LEU A 170 -15.47 38.69 -55.25
CA LEU A 170 -14.89 38.63 -53.90
C LEU A 170 -15.84 37.95 -52.90
N HIS A 171 -17.15 38.16 -53.03
CA HIS A 171 -18.14 37.49 -52.18
C HIS A 171 -18.15 35.97 -52.43
N ASN A 172 -18.11 35.54 -53.69
CA ASN A 172 -18.01 34.12 -54.06
C ASN A 172 -16.69 33.50 -53.59
N LEU A 173 -15.58 34.24 -53.69
CA LEU A 173 -14.28 33.81 -53.16
C LEU A 173 -14.31 33.66 -51.64
N LYS A 174 -14.89 34.62 -50.91
CA LYS A 174 -15.09 34.55 -49.45
C LYS A 174 -15.91 33.30 -49.08
N ALA A 175 -17.05 33.10 -49.75
CA ALA A 175 -17.92 31.95 -49.48
C ALA A 175 -17.19 30.62 -49.73
N GLY A 176 -16.45 30.51 -50.83
CA GLY A 176 -15.65 29.32 -51.15
C GLY A 176 -14.53 29.05 -50.13
N LEU A 177 -13.81 30.09 -49.69
CA LEU A 177 -12.76 29.95 -48.68
C LEU A 177 -13.30 29.53 -47.31
N LEU A 178 -14.40 30.13 -46.85
CA LEU A 178 -15.04 29.75 -45.58
C LEU A 178 -15.57 28.32 -45.62
N GLN A 179 -16.16 27.91 -46.74
CA GLN A 179 -16.69 26.55 -46.89
C GLN A 179 -15.58 25.50 -46.93
N ALA A 180 -14.47 25.76 -47.63
CA ALA A 180 -13.32 24.86 -47.66
C ALA A 180 -12.65 24.73 -46.28
N LEU A 181 -12.54 25.84 -45.54
CA LEU A 181 -11.94 25.84 -44.21
C LEU A 181 -12.82 25.10 -43.19
N ALA A 182 -14.14 25.29 -43.26
CA ALA A 182 -15.09 24.57 -42.42
C ALA A 182 -15.03 23.05 -42.65
N GLY A 183 -14.96 22.61 -43.91
CA GLY A 183 -14.81 21.19 -44.24
C GLY A 183 -13.50 20.58 -43.75
N GLN A 184 -12.39 21.32 -43.82
CA GLN A 184 -11.11 20.86 -43.26
C GLN A 184 -11.16 20.74 -41.72
N GLN A 185 -11.83 21.67 -41.05
CA GLN A 185 -11.95 21.66 -39.60
C GLN A 185 -12.77 20.45 -39.11
N GLU A 186 -13.89 20.15 -39.78
CA GLU A 186 -14.73 18.99 -39.46
C GLU A 186 -13.96 17.66 -39.64
N MET A 187 -13.19 17.52 -40.73
CA MET A 187 -12.38 16.33 -40.98
C MET A 187 -11.27 16.15 -39.91
N LEU A 188 -10.57 17.22 -39.53
CA LEU A 188 -9.53 17.17 -38.49
C LEU A 188 -10.09 16.78 -37.12
N VAL A 189 -11.23 17.34 -36.74
CA VAL A 189 -11.90 16.99 -35.46
C VAL A 189 -12.35 15.53 -35.46
N ASN A 190 -12.91 15.04 -36.56
CA ASN A 190 -13.34 13.64 -36.67
C ASN A 190 -12.15 12.67 -36.64
N ASN A 191 -11.05 12.97 -37.33
CA ASN A 191 -9.85 12.12 -37.28
C ASN A 191 -9.23 12.08 -35.88
N LEU A 192 -9.11 13.23 -35.20
CA LEU A 192 -8.60 13.28 -33.82
C LEU A 192 -9.50 12.49 -32.85
N ARG A 193 -10.82 12.54 -33.05
CA ARG A 193 -11.79 11.77 -32.27
C ARG A 193 -11.60 10.26 -32.46
N GLU A 194 -11.42 9.80 -33.69
CA GLU A 194 -11.23 8.37 -34.01
C GLU A 194 -9.89 7.84 -33.50
N GLU A 195 -8.79 8.57 -33.71
CA GLU A 195 -7.45 8.25 -33.19
C GLU A 195 -7.45 8.11 -31.67
N MET A 196 -8.03 9.09 -30.95
CA MET A 196 -8.13 9.02 -29.49
C MET A 196 -8.99 7.86 -29.02
N HIS A 197 -10.11 7.58 -29.70
CA HIS A 197 -10.97 6.46 -29.34
C HIS A 197 -10.25 5.12 -29.57
N GLY A 198 -9.48 4.99 -30.66
CA GLY A 198 -8.69 3.81 -30.98
C GLY A 198 -7.59 3.54 -29.94
N ALA A 199 -6.71 4.50 -29.73
CA ALA A 199 -5.56 4.37 -28.82
C ALA A 199 -6.00 4.09 -27.36
N LEU A 200 -7.06 4.76 -26.90
CA LEU A 200 -7.54 4.58 -25.54
C LEU A 200 -8.34 3.28 -25.35
N LYS A 201 -9.03 2.79 -26.38
CA LYS A 201 -9.70 1.49 -26.33
C LYS A 201 -8.69 0.34 -26.35
N GLU A 202 -7.60 0.48 -27.09
CA GLU A 202 -6.53 -0.51 -27.19
C GLU A 202 -5.74 -0.64 -25.88
N THR A 203 -5.38 0.47 -25.25
CA THR A 203 -4.73 0.48 -23.92
C THR A 203 -5.59 -0.14 -22.82
N VAL A 204 -6.92 0.05 -22.87
CA VAL A 204 -7.85 -0.56 -21.91
C VAL A 204 -8.04 -2.06 -22.17
N ALA A 205 -8.09 -2.48 -23.44
CA ALA A 205 -8.15 -3.89 -23.80
C ALA A 205 -6.87 -4.65 -23.39
N ALA A 206 -5.70 -4.03 -23.55
CA ALA A 206 -4.43 -4.58 -23.10
C ALA A 206 -4.40 -4.75 -21.57
N ALA A 207 -4.81 -3.73 -20.81
CA ALA A 207 -4.87 -3.80 -19.35
C ALA A 207 -5.85 -4.86 -18.81
N ALA A 208 -6.95 -5.13 -19.53
CA ALA A 208 -7.90 -6.17 -19.15
C ALA A 208 -7.40 -7.60 -19.45
N SER A 209 -6.56 -7.76 -20.48
CA SER A 209 -5.98 -9.05 -20.90
C SER A 209 -4.88 -9.55 -19.95
N GLU A 210 -4.11 -8.65 -19.35
CA GLU A 210 -3.00 -9.02 -18.43
C GLU A 210 -3.48 -9.56 -17.07
N GLY A 211 -4.77 -9.41 -16.73
CA GLY A 211 -5.32 -9.78 -15.42
C GLY A 211 -5.63 -11.27 -15.19
N ILE A 212 -5.52 -12.14 -16.20
CA ILE A 212 -5.95 -13.55 -16.10
C ILE A 212 -4.75 -14.53 -15.93
N GLY A 213 -3.52 -14.05 -16.13
CA GLY A 213 -2.40 -14.94 -16.44
C GLY A 213 -1.13 -14.80 -15.62
N SER A 214 -1.16 -14.44 -14.34
CA SER A 214 0.01 -14.66 -13.44
C SER A 214 -0.35 -14.54 -11.97
N ARG A 215 -0.47 -15.72 -11.34
CA ARG A 215 -0.23 -15.86 -9.90
C ARG A 215 1.25 -15.54 -9.63
N SER A 216 1.50 -14.95 -8.45
CA SER A 216 2.81 -14.63 -7.85
C SER A 216 3.67 -13.58 -8.57
N ASN A 217 3.40 -12.30 -8.32
CA ASN A 217 4.38 -11.37 -7.76
C ASN A 217 3.65 -10.17 -7.16
N MET A 218 3.90 -9.93 -5.88
CA MET A 218 3.31 -8.87 -5.08
C MET A 218 3.95 -7.52 -5.43
N ASN A 219 3.69 -7.02 -6.65
CA ASN A 219 4.05 -5.68 -7.08
C ASN A 219 2.84 -5.07 -7.78
N THR A 220 2.02 -4.35 -7.03
CA THR A 220 0.92 -3.52 -7.54
C THR A 220 1.43 -2.64 -8.68
N PRO A 221 0.96 -2.82 -9.93
CA PRO A 221 1.23 -1.88 -10.99
C PRO A 221 0.46 -0.61 -10.67
N VAL A 222 1.20 0.46 -10.40
CA VAL A 222 0.65 1.82 -10.28
C VAL A 222 -0.11 2.11 -11.58
N PRO A 223 -1.38 2.54 -11.53
CA PRO A 223 -2.12 2.92 -12.72
C PRO A 223 -1.34 4.01 -13.46
N ILE A 224 -1.11 3.81 -14.76
CA ILE A 224 -0.59 4.84 -15.65
C ILE A 224 -1.69 5.89 -15.77
N ALA A 225 -1.75 6.80 -14.81
CA ALA A 225 -2.45 8.06 -14.97
C ALA A 225 -1.68 8.87 -16.01
N ASP A 226 -2.41 9.44 -16.97
CA ASP A 226 -1.88 10.32 -18.01
C ASP A 226 -0.83 11.28 -17.41
N PRO A 227 0.42 11.33 -17.93
CA PRO A 227 1.48 12.18 -17.38
C PRO A 227 1.05 13.63 -17.15
N HIS A 228 0.13 14.14 -17.98
CA HIS A 228 -0.41 15.49 -17.85
C HIS A 228 -1.42 15.64 -16.71
N LEU A 229 -2.26 14.63 -16.47
CA LEU A 229 -3.23 14.62 -15.37
C LEU A 229 -2.52 14.48 -14.01
N VAL A 230 -1.47 13.63 -13.96
CA VAL A 230 -0.60 13.50 -12.78
C VAL A 230 0.08 14.84 -12.47
N LEU A 231 0.59 15.53 -13.49
CA LEU A 231 1.23 16.83 -13.33
C LEU A 231 0.24 17.92 -12.84
N GLN A 232 -0.99 17.90 -13.34
CA GLN A 232 -2.04 18.83 -12.88
C GLN A 232 -2.45 18.54 -11.43
N GLN A 233 -2.55 17.27 -11.05
CA GLN A 233 -2.85 16.87 -9.68
C GLN A 233 -1.71 17.24 -8.72
N ILE A 234 -0.45 17.06 -9.12
CA ILE A 234 0.73 17.52 -8.37
C ILE A 234 0.70 19.03 -8.19
N THR A 235 0.37 19.78 -9.24
CA THR A 235 0.28 21.26 -9.17
C THR A 235 -0.76 21.70 -8.13
N LEU A 236 -1.89 20.99 -8.02
CA LEU A 236 -2.91 21.26 -7.00
C LEU A 236 -2.44 20.88 -5.59
N LEU A 237 -1.80 19.72 -5.42
CA LEU A 237 -1.28 19.27 -4.12
C LEU A 237 -0.20 20.21 -3.58
N VAL A 238 0.72 20.65 -4.44
CA VAL A 238 1.75 21.64 -4.11
C VAL A 238 1.13 22.99 -3.73
N ARG A 239 0.12 23.45 -4.46
CA ARG A 239 -0.61 24.69 -4.11
C ARG A 239 -1.35 24.60 -2.78
N GLN A 240 -1.82 23.42 -2.39
CA GLN A 240 -2.49 23.18 -1.11
C GLN A 240 -1.50 22.93 0.05
N GLY A 241 -0.19 22.93 -0.19
CA GLY A 241 0.82 22.65 0.83
C GLY A 241 0.92 21.17 1.22
N GLN A 242 0.27 20.27 0.47
CA GLN A 242 0.27 18.82 0.73
C GLN A 242 1.48 18.14 0.07
N TYR A 243 2.68 18.51 0.51
CA TYR A 243 3.93 18.06 -0.09
C TYR A 243 4.12 16.54 -0.01
N ASN A 244 3.77 15.89 1.12
CA ASN A 244 3.95 14.44 1.29
C ASN A 244 3.23 13.62 0.21
N MET A 245 2.01 14.01 -0.16
CA MET A 245 1.25 13.31 -1.20
C MET A 245 1.80 13.59 -2.59
N ALA A 246 2.28 14.80 -2.85
CA ALA A 246 2.91 15.16 -4.11
C ALA A 246 4.21 14.36 -4.33
N PHE A 247 5.09 14.30 -3.31
CA PHE A 247 6.34 13.55 -3.38
C PHE A 247 6.13 12.04 -3.43
N GLN A 248 5.06 11.47 -2.87
CA GLN A 248 4.82 10.02 -2.99
C GLN A 248 4.42 9.58 -4.41
N GLN A 249 3.83 10.47 -5.23
CA GLN A 249 3.34 10.14 -6.57
C GLN A 249 4.44 10.21 -7.64
N VAL A 250 5.14 11.35 -7.76
CA VAL A 250 6.23 11.52 -8.74
C VAL A 250 7.31 12.45 -8.18
N ILE A 251 8.34 11.87 -7.56
CA ILE A 251 9.40 12.63 -6.87
C ILE A 251 10.16 13.55 -7.82
N VAL A 252 10.61 13.02 -8.98
CA VAL A 252 11.51 13.75 -9.88
C VAL A 252 10.83 14.99 -10.47
N SER A 253 9.59 14.85 -10.99
CA SER A 253 8.81 15.98 -11.51
C SER A 253 8.43 16.99 -10.42
N THR A 254 8.12 16.52 -9.21
CA THR A 254 7.81 17.42 -8.08
C THR A 254 9.03 18.24 -7.67
N CYS A 255 10.25 17.67 -7.73
CA CYS A 255 11.49 18.40 -7.43
C CYS A 255 11.80 19.51 -8.45
N GLU A 256 11.33 19.40 -9.69
CA GLU A 256 11.50 20.45 -10.71
C GLU A 256 10.45 21.56 -10.58
N MET A 257 9.26 21.24 -10.04
CA MET A 257 8.17 22.21 -9.85
C MET A 257 8.25 23.03 -8.56
N VAL A 258 8.97 22.54 -7.55
CA VAL A 258 9.05 23.16 -6.23
C VAL A 258 10.50 23.46 -5.88
N SER A 259 10.76 24.61 -5.26
CA SER A 259 12.12 24.92 -4.79
C SER A 259 12.40 24.25 -3.43
N PRO A 260 13.63 23.73 -3.20
CA PRO A 260 14.00 23.11 -1.93
C PRO A 260 13.75 24.01 -0.72
N ALA A 261 14.00 25.32 -0.86
CA ALA A 261 13.84 26.31 0.21
C ALA A 261 12.39 26.43 0.71
N VAL A 262 11.39 26.20 -0.15
CA VAL A 262 9.97 26.28 0.23
C VAL A 262 9.52 25.04 1.01
N VAL A 263 10.10 23.88 0.69
CA VAL A 263 9.74 22.59 1.30
C VAL A 263 10.48 22.39 2.63
N PHE A 264 11.79 22.65 2.65
CA PHE A 264 12.66 22.41 3.80
C PHE A 264 12.83 23.65 4.72
N GLY A 265 12.40 24.84 4.28
CA GLY A 265 12.48 26.06 5.08
C GLY A 265 11.49 26.12 6.25
N GLN A 266 10.51 25.21 6.32
CA GLN A 266 9.50 25.15 7.38
C GLN A 266 9.99 24.28 8.55
N HIS A 267 9.92 24.81 9.78
CA HIS A 267 10.31 24.09 11.00
C HIS A 267 9.08 23.87 11.91
N PRO A 268 8.71 22.62 12.26
CA PRO A 268 9.35 21.36 11.87
C PRO A 268 9.15 21.01 10.38
N CYS A 269 10.10 20.25 9.81
CA CYS A 269 10.06 19.84 8.40
C CYS A 269 8.73 19.13 8.08
N PRO A 270 7.98 19.57 7.05
CA PRO A 270 6.66 19.02 6.76
C PRO A 270 6.73 17.62 6.14
N LEU A 271 7.90 17.17 5.68
CA LEU A 271 8.09 15.87 5.04
C LEU A 271 8.26 14.73 6.05
N GLN A 272 7.53 13.64 5.86
CA GLN A 272 7.64 12.44 6.67
C GLN A 272 8.95 11.68 6.37
N GLN A 273 9.50 11.00 7.37
CA GLN A 273 10.75 10.24 7.25
C GLN A 273 10.77 9.21 6.10
N PRO A 274 9.70 8.41 5.85
CA PRO A 274 9.68 7.50 4.70
C PRO A 274 9.73 8.23 3.35
N VAL A 275 9.15 9.43 3.27
CA VAL A 275 9.15 10.27 2.07
C VAL A 275 10.55 10.85 1.83
N LEU A 276 11.25 11.27 2.89
CA LEU A 276 12.64 11.71 2.81
C LEU A 276 13.58 10.59 2.34
N LEU A 277 13.43 9.37 2.87
CA LEU A 277 14.23 8.23 2.46
C LEU A 277 13.99 7.85 0.99
N SER A 278 12.73 7.85 0.55
CA SER A 278 12.36 7.61 -0.85
C SER A 278 12.89 8.71 -1.77
N LEU A 279 12.81 9.97 -1.34
CA LEU A 279 13.37 11.13 -2.05
C LEU A 279 14.87 10.96 -2.26
N ILE A 280 15.62 10.61 -1.21
CA ILE A 280 17.06 10.35 -1.30
C ILE A 280 17.35 9.19 -2.27
N GLN A 281 16.62 8.09 -2.12
CA GLN A 281 16.81 6.90 -2.94
C GLN A 281 16.54 7.17 -4.43
N GLN A 282 15.42 7.83 -4.77
CA GLN A 282 15.05 8.08 -6.16
C GLN A 282 15.93 9.13 -6.82
N LEU A 283 16.28 10.21 -6.13
CA LEU A 283 17.15 11.25 -6.70
C LEU A 283 18.61 10.76 -6.87
N CYS A 284 19.07 9.83 -6.04
CA CYS A 284 20.41 9.25 -6.18
C CYS A 284 20.51 8.15 -7.25
N ALA A 285 19.38 7.58 -7.69
CA ALA A 285 19.37 6.51 -8.68
C ALA A 285 19.93 6.99 -10.02
N ASP A 286 19.53 8.20 -10.45
CA ASP A 286 19.96 8.85 -11.69
C ASP A 286 20.29 10.35 -11.48
N LEU A 287 21.58 10.66 -11.57
CA LEU A 287 22.13 12.02 -11.48
C LEU A 287 22.37 12.68 -12.86
N GLY A 288 21.96 12.04 -13.97
CA GLY A 288 22.29 12.47 -15.33
C GLY A 288 21.59 13.75 -15.80
N ALA A 289 20.33 13.97 -15.40
CA ALA A 289 19.54 15.17 -15.73
C ALA A 289 19.23 16.01 -14.47
N SER A 290 19.16 17.34 -14.61
CA SER A 290 18.82 18.29 -13.54
C SER A 290 19.69 18.16 -12.28
N THR A 291 20.99 17.87 -12.46
CA THR A 291 21.93 17.50 -11.38
C THR A 291 22.03 18.54 -10.26
N GLU A 292 22.00 19.84 -10.60
CA GLU A 292 22.10 20.92 -9.62
C GLU A 292 20.95 20.90 -8.60
N ILE A 293 19.72 20.77 -9.09
CA ILE A 293 18.51 20.77 -8.25
C ILE A 293 18.49 19.52 -7.39
N LYS A 294 18.83 18.36 -7.96
CA LYS A 294 18.92 17.09 -7.24
C LYS A 294 19.92 17.15 -6.09
N LEU A 295 21.11 17.73 -6.31
CA LEU A 295 22.12 17.87 -5.26
C LEU A 295 21.64 18.77 -4.10
N LYS A 296 20.91 19.87 -4.39
CA LYS A 296 20.30 20.73 -3.35
C LYS A 296 19.24 19.98 -2.55
N TYR A 297 18.36 19.25 -3.22
CA TYR A 297 17.34 18.43 -2.56
C TYR A 297 17.94 17.33 -1.68
N LEU A 298 19.00 16.67 -2.15
CA LEU A 298 19.69 15.64 -1.38
C LEU A 298 20.39 16.21 -0.14
N GLU A 299 20.98 17.40 -0.22
CA GLU A 299 21.61 18.07 0.93
C GLU A 299 20.58 18.35 2.05
N GLU A 300 19.47 18.99 1.71
CA GLU A 300 18.41 19.32 2.67
C GLU A 300 17.69 18.07 3.22
N ALA A 301 17.46 17.06 2.37
CA ALA A 301 16.82 15.82 2.78
C ALA A 301 17.67 15.03 3.78
N VAL A 302 18.99 14.96 3.57
CA VAL A 302 19.92 14.29 4.49
C VAL A 302 20.01 15.02 5.83
N LEU A 303 19.98 16.36 5.83
CA LEU A 303 19.99 17.18 7.05
C LEU A 303 18.68 17.06 7.86
N SER A 304 17.57 16.75 7.18
CA SER A 304 16.24 16.62 7.79
C SER A 304 15.93 15.20 8.30
N LEU A 305 16.87 14.27 8.23
CA LEU A 305 16.69 12.90 8.73
C LEU A 305 16.70 12.88 10.27
N ASP A 306 15.67 12.29 10.85
CA ASP A 306 15.56 12.03 12.28
C ASP A 306 16.14 10.66 12.61
N LYS A 307 17.28 10.65 13.30
CA LYS A 307 17.99 9.44 13.69
C LYS A 307 17.25 8.62 14.73
N GLU A 308 16.30 9.20 15.47
CA GLU A 308 15.55 8.47 16.50
C GLU A 308 14.33 7.73 15.94
N ASN A 309 13.94 8.02 14.69
CA ASN A 309 12.81 7.37 14.04
C ASN A 309 13.11 5.90 13.68
N ALA A 310 12.21 4.99 14.03
CA ALA A 310 12.36 3.55 13.81
C ALA A 310 12.55 3.17 12.32
N VAL A 311 11.80 3.80 11.42
CA VAL A 311 11.87 3.52 9.97
C VAL A 311 13.18 4.06 9.38
N THR A 312 13.63 5.21 9.86
CA THR A 312 14.93 5.78 9.49
C THR A 312 16.07 4.89 9.95
N LYS A 313 16.07 4.40 11.19
CA LYS A 313 17.12 3.50 11.69
C LYS A 313 17.29 2.24 10.84
N GLU A 314 16.19 1.67 10.35
CA GLU A 314 16.22 0.44 9.55
C GLU A 314 16.82 0.64 8.15
N HIS A 315 16.45 1.73 7.47
CA HIS A 315 16.81 1.92 6.05
C HIS A 315 17.95 2.92 5.80
N MET A 316 18.24 3.82 6.74
CA MET A 316 19.22 4.90 6.59
C MET A 316 20.60 4.40 6.18
N LYS A 317 21.11 3.34 6.84
CA LYS A 317 22.46 2.83 6.55
C LYS A 317 22.59 2.36 5.09
N ALA A 318 21.61 1.63 4.59
CA ALA A 318 21.62 1.12 3.23
C ALA A 318 21.51 2.26 2.19
N ILE A 319 20.58 3.18 2.40
CA ILE A 319 20.29 4.29 1.47
C ILE A 319 21.46 5.28 1.42
N LEU A 320 21.99 5.70 2.58
CA LEU A 320 23.12 6.64 2.62
C LEU A 320 24.42 6.01 2.10
N THR A 321 24.62 4.70 2.27
CA THR A 321 25.76 4.00 1.66
C THR A 321 25.63 3.98 0.13
N GLN A 322 24.42 3.75 -0.39
CA GLN A 322 24.13 3.84 -1.82
C GLN A 322 24.39 5.24 -2.38
N LEU A 323 23.94 6.27 -1.65
CA LEU A 323 24.18 7.67 -1.99
C LEU A 323 25.69 7.96 -2.06
N CYS A 324 26.46 7.55 -1.05
CA CYS A 324 27.93 7.69 -1.05
C CYS A 324 28.58 7.02 -2.27
N GLN A 325 28.17 5.81 -2.63
CA GLN A 325 28.72 5.10 -3.79
C GLN A 325 28.40 5.83 -5.11
N LYS A 326 27.16 6.33 -5.26
CA LYS A 326 26.73 7.07 -6.44
C LYS A 326 27.42 8.42 -6.57
N LEU A 327 27.58 9.16 -5.48
CA LEU A 327 28.31 10.42 -5.44
C LEU A 327 29.80 10.23 -5.78
N ASN A 328 30.45 9.19 -5.25
CA ASN A 328 31.83 8.87 -5.61
C ASN A 328 31.99 8.53 -7.09
N LYS A 329 31.06 7.75 -7.66
CA LYS A 329 31.03 7.48 -9.12
C LYS A 329 30.84 8.75 -9.93
N PHE A 330 29.96 9.65 -9.49
CA PHE A 330 29.73 10.94 -10.14
C PHE A 330 30.97 11.85 -10.09
N LEU A 331 31.65 11.91 -8.95
CA LEU A 331 32.89 12.68 -8.79
C LEU A 331 34.05 12.14 -9.63
N ALA A 332 34.11 10.83 -9.88
CA ALA A 332 35.08 10.21 -10.77
C ALA A 332 34.83 10.53 -12.26
N GLY A 333 33.60 10.90 -12.64
CA GLY A 333 33.18 11.19 -14.01
C GLY A 333 33.52 12.58 -14.55
N THR A 334 34.31 13.39 -13.82
CA THR A 334 34.65 14.78 -14.16
C THR A 334 33.44 15.74 -14.25
N PRO A 335 32.75 16.01 -13.13
CA PRO A 335 31.63 16.95 -13.12
C PRO A 335 32.09 18.42 -13.23
N LEU A 336 31.19 19.30 -13.69
CA LEU A 336 31.38 20.76 -13.65
C LEU A 336 31.82 21.21 -12.25
N HIS A 337 32.76 22.16 -12.20
CA HIS A 337 33.51 22.53 -10.98
C HIS A 337 32.61 22.85 -9.76
N ASP A 338 31.46 23.50 -9.98
CA ASP A 338 30.53 23.85 -8.91
C ASP A 338 29.69 22.65 -8.43
N MET A 339 29.22 21.80 -9.35
CA MET A 339 28.50 20.56 -9.02
C MET A 339 29.41 19.56 -8.30
N GLY A 340 30.68 19.47 -8.71
CA GLY A 340 31.68 18.66 -8.02
C GLY A 340 31.92 19.12 -6.58
N ARG A 341 31.89 20.44 -6.32
CA ARG A 341 32.00 20.98 -4.95
C ARG A 341 30.77 20.63 -4.12
N MET A 342 29.57 20.77 -4.68
CA MET A 342 28.31 20.41 -4.01
C MET A 342 28.24 18.92 -3.68
N ALA A 343 28.58 18.06 -4.65
CA ALA A 343 28.62 16.61 -4.45
C ALA A 343 29.67 16.20 -3.38
N LYS A 344 30.83 16.86 -3.32
CA LYS A 344 31.81 16.65 -2.24
C LYS A 344 31.28 17.06 -0.87
N ARG A 345 30.63 18.22 -0.75
CA ARG A 345 30.00 18.66 0.51
C ARG A 345 28.93 17.66 0.97
N LEU A 346 28.04 17.26 0.07
CA LEU A 346 27.00 16.27 0.33
C LEU A 346 27.60 14.92 0.77
N LEU A 347 28.69 14.48 0.14
CA LEU A 347 29.37 13.25 0.52
C LEU A 347 29.89 13.32 1.96
N MET A 348 30.49 14.44 2.36
CA MET A 348 30.98 14.63 3.75
C MET A 348 29.84 14.64 4.76
N VAL A 349 28.75 15.35 4.48
CA VAL A 349 27.55 15.37 5.35
C VAL A 349 26.97 13.97 5.49
N THR A 350 26.81 13.26 4.37
CA THR A 350 26.28 11.88 4.34
C THR A 350 27.15 10.91 5.15
N GLN A 351 28.48 11.02 5.03
CA GLN A 351 29.44 10.21 5.79
C GLN A 351 29.38 10.52 7.29
N SER A 352 29.23 11.79 7.67
CA SER A 352 29.06 12.17 9.07
C SER A 352 27.76 11.62 9.67
N SER A 353 26.68 11.60 8.89
CA SER A 353 25.40 11.00 9.29
C SER A 353 25.45 9.48 9.42
N LEU A 354 26.37 8.81 8.71
CA LEU A 354 26.63 7.36 8.81
C LEU A 354 27.56 6.99 9.98
N ALA A 355 28.41 7.91 10.42
CA ALA A 355 29.42 7.68 11.46
C ALA A 355 28.90 7.90 12.90
N CYS A 356 27.80 8.63 13.05
CA CYS A 356 27.06 8.84 14.30
C CYS A 356 25.78 8.03 14.28
#